data_AF-R6A4L7-F1
#
_entry.id   AF-R6A4L7-F1
#
_cell.length_a   1.000
_cell.length_b   1.000
_cell.length_c   1.000
_cell.angle_alpha   90.00
_cell.angle_beta   90.00
_cell.angle_gamma   90.00
#
_symmetry.space_group_name_H-M   'P 1'
#
loop_
_entity.id
_entity.type
_entity.pdbx_description
1 polymer ?
#
loop_
_entity_poly.entity_id
_entity_poly.type
_entity_poly.pdbx_seq_one_letter_code
_entity_poly.pdbx_strand_id
1 'polypeptide(L)'
;MKYRHRTTGEIINVLRHNERGDFAECTDNNGKVYGLQANLFRDYEQVIEDKTINWEQRRYEIAKAMLPAIYMDDGNAQRADHSPINGFEYKTPQGCAKEAVSLADALINELQKKGASNENN
;
A
#
# COMPACT_ATOMS: atom_id res chain seq x y z
N MET A 1 -13.36 -14.13 -4.13
CA MET A 1 -13.47 -12.93 -4.98
C MET A 1 -14.42 -11.95 -4.33
N LYS A 2 -14.26 -10.64 -4.53
CA LYS A 2 -15.20 -9.65 -4.00
C LYS A 2 -16.07 -9.09 -5.11
N TYR A 3 -17.34 -8.88 -4.83
CA TYR A 3 -18.30 -8.27 -5.75
C TYR A 3 -19.05 -7.16 -5.01
N ARG A 4 -19.32 -6.06 -5.72
CA ARG A 4 -20.09 -4.93 -5.20
C ARG A 4 -21.41 -4.86 -5.95
N HIS A 5 -22.53 -4.81 -5.23
CA HIS A 5 -23.85 -4.63 -5.81
C HIS A 5 -23.94 -3.21 -6.41
N ARG A 6 -24.36 -3.09 -7.67
CA ARG A 6 -24.34 -1.81 -8.40
C ARG A 6 -25.26 -0.75 -7.79
N THR A 7 -26.44 -1.15 -7.33
CA THR A 7 -27.43 -0.23 -6.74
C THR A 7 -27.19 0.07 -5.26
N THR A 8 -26.98 -0.95 -4.41
CA THR A 8 -26.86 -0.76 -2.96
C THR A 8 -25.44 -0.45 -2.50
N GLY A 9 -24.43 -0.76 -3.32
CA GLY A 9 -23.02 -0.67 -2.94
C GLY A 9 -22.55 -1.77 -1.98
N GLU A 10 -23.42 -2.72 -1.62
CA GLU A 10 -23.08 -3.84 -0.73
C GLU A 10 -21.95 -4.70 -1.31
N ILE A 11 -20.97 -5.05 -0.48
CA ILE A 11 -19.85 -5.90 -0.88
C ILE A 11 -20.04 -7.30 -0.34
N ILE A 12 -19.99 -8.28 -1.22
CA ILE A 12 -20.07 -9.71 -0.90
C ILE A 12 -18.77 -10.43 -1.24
N ASN A 13 -18.44 -11.46 -0.45
CA ASN A 13 -17.32 -12.35 -0.73
C ASN A 13 -17.85 -13.60 -1.44
N VAL A 14 -17.62 -13.69 -2.75
CA VAL A 14 -18.01 -14.83 -3.58
C VAL A 14 -16.87 -15.86 -3.61
N LEU A 15 -17.17 -17.09 -3.21
CA LEU A 15 -16.27 -18.23 -3.28
C LEU A 15 -16.24 -18.82 -4.69
N ARG A 16 -17.43 -19.07 -5.25
CA ARG A 16 -17.64 -19.60 -6.60
C ARG A 16 -19.01 -19.20 -7.12
N HIS A 17 -19.17 -19.19 -8.43
CA HIS A 17 -20.46 -19.00 -9.10
C HIS A 17 -20.57 -19.93 -10.30
N ASN A 18 -21.78 -20.16 -10.80
CA ASN A 18 -21.98 -20.93 -12.02
C ASN A 18 -21.68 -20.08 -13.27
N GLU A 19 -21.70 -20.72 -14.44
CA GLU A 19 -21.38 -20.07 -15.73
C GLU A 19 -22.35 -18.94 -16.09
N ARG A 20 -23.62 -19.05 -15.67
CA ARG A 20 -24.66 -18.05 -15.93
C ARG A 20 -24.59 -16.85 -14.97
N GLY A 21 -23.88 -17.01 -13.86
CA GLY A 21 -23.79 -16.02 -12.79
C GLY A 21 -25.10 -15.80 -12.03
N ASP A 22 -26.14 -16.62 -12.24
CA ASP A 22 -27.45 -16.53 -11.56
C ASP A 22 -27.47 -17.26 -10.20
N PHE A 23 -26.39 -17.98 -9.89
CA PHE A 23 -26.14 -18.57 -8.58
C PHE A 23 -24.68 -18.41 -8.16
N ALA A 24 -24.48 -18.05 -6.89
CA ALA A 24 -23.17 -17.91 -6.28
C ALA A 24 -23.14 -18.46 -4.85
N GLU A 25 -22.02 -19.07 -4.46
CA GLU A 25 -21.73 -19.35 -3.05
C GLU A 25 -20.89 -18.22 -2.47
N CYS A 26 -21.36 -17.68 -1.36
CA CYS A 26 -20.77 -16.53 -0.68
C CYS A 26 -20.41 -16.87 0.76
N THR A 27 -19.54 -16.06 1.36
CA THR A 27 -19.14 -16.15 2.77
C THR A 27 -19.43 -14.84 3.49
N ASP A 28 -19.99 -14.95 4.69
CA ASP A 28 -20.17 -13.81 5.60
C ASP A 28 -18.89 -13.50 6.41
N ASN A 29 -18.93 -12.44 7.22
CA ASN A 29 -17.79 -12.02 8.03
C ASN A 29 -17.39 -13.03 9.13
N ASN A 30 -18.27 -13.98 9.46
CA ASN A 30 -18.03 -15.04 10.43
C ASN A 30 -17.53 -16.34 9.77
N GLY A 31 -17.32 -16.34 8.45
CA GLY A 31 -16.90 -17.52 7.69
C GLY A 31 -18.04 -18.47 7.32
N LYS A 32 -19.30 -18.14 7.62
CA LYS A 32 -20.44 -18.97 7.25
C LYS A 32 -20.71 -18.87 5.75
N VAL A 33 -20.85 -20.01 5.10
CA VAL A 33 -21.16 -20.12 3.67
C VAL A 33 -22.67 -20.08 3.45
N TYR A 34 -23.12 -19.34 2.44
CA TYR A 34 -24.51 -19.28 2.01
C TYR A 34 -24.64 -19.16 0.49
N GLY A 35 -25.78 -19.59 -0.05
CA GLY A 35 -26.11 -19.43 -1.47
C GLY A 35 -26.78 -18.09 -1.74
N LEU A 36 -26.37 -17.41 -2.79
CA LEU A 36 -26.97 -16.20 -3.32
C LEU A 36 -27.58 -16.50 -4.69
N GLN A 37 -28.89 -16.26 -4.80
CA GLN A 37 -29.65 -16.41 -6.04
C GLN A 37 -29.90 -15.02 -6.65
N ALA A 38 -28.92 -14.52 -7.38
CA ALA A 38 -28.94 -13.21 -8.04
C ALA A 38 -28.03 -13.26 -9.27
N ASN A 39 -28.23 -12.36 -10.24
CA ASN A 39 -27.37 -12.31 -11.42
C ASN A 39 -26.12 -11.48 -11.13
N LEU A 40 -25.02 -12.14 -10.77
CA LEU A 40 -23.73 -11.50 -10.47
C LEU A 40 -23.24 -10.57 -11.59
N PHE A 41 -23.38 -10.97 -12.84
CA PHE A 41 -22.82 -10.20 -13.96
C PHE A 41 -23.64 -8.96 -14.30
N ARG A 42 -24.95 -9.01 -14.05
CA ARG A 42 -25.87 -7.88 -14.25
C ARG A 42 -25.90 -6.95 -13.04
N ASP A 43 -26.10 -7.51 -11.86
CA ASP A 43 -26.48 -6.76 -10.65
C ASP A 43 -25.24 -6.35 -9.83
N TYR A 44 -24.09 -6.98 -10.08
CA TYR A 44 -22.84 -6.71 -9.39
C TYR A 44 -21.72 -6.32 -10.35
N GLU A 45 -20.66 -5.77 -9.79
CA GLU A 45 -19.37 -5.61 -10.42
C GLU A 45 -18.29 -6.28 -9.58
N GLN A 46 -17.33 -6.93 -10.24
CA GLN A 46 -16.22 -7.55 -9.54
C GLN A 46 -15.32 -6.45 -8.97
N VAL A 47 -15.08 -6.51 -7.66
CA VAL A 47 -14.09 -5.66 -7.00
C VAL A 47 -12.73 -6.30 -7.23
N ILE A 48 -12.03 -5.77 -8.21
CA ILE A 48 -10.61 -6.04 -8.41
C ILE A 48 -9.89 -5.20 -7.36
N GLU A 49 -9.50 -5.82 -6.25
CA GLU A 49 -8.49 -5.22 -5.39
C GLU A 49 -7.21 -5.17 -6.24
N ASP A 50 -6.85 -3.97 -6.67
CA ASP A 50 -5.60 -3.76 -7.36
C ASP A 50 -4.48 -4.08 -6.36
N LYS A 51 -3.96 -5.31 -6.45
CA LYS A 51 -2.81 -5.76 -5.67
C LYS A 51 -1.53 -5.09 -6.16
N THR A 52 -1.59 -4.26 -7.20
CA THR A 52 -0.45 -3.47 -7.65
C THR A 52 -0.10 -2.48 -6.56
N ILE A 53 1.03 -2.71 -5.91
CA ILE A 53 1.58 -1.77 -4.95
C ILE A 53 1.90 -0.48 -5.72
N ASN A 54 1.21 0.61 -5.36
CA ASN A 54 1.62 1.93 -5.82
C ASN A 54 2.91 2.32 -5.09
N TRP A 55 4.04 2.01 -5.74
CA TRP A 55 5.37 2.22 -5.17
C TRP A 55 5.68 3.69 -4.90
N GLU A 56 5.15 4.62 -5.69
CA GLU A 56 5.36 6.06 -5.45
C GLU A 56 4.60 6.53 -4.20
N GLN A 57 3.35 6.08 -4.02
CA GLN A 57 2.62 6.35 -2.77
C GLN A 57 3.34 5.72 -1.57
N ARG A 58 3.86 4.50 -1.73
CA ARG A 58 4.60 3.82 -0.66
C ARG A 58 5.89 4.56 -0.30
N ARG A 59 6.63 5.05 -1.30
CA ARG A 59 7.83 5.89 -1.17
C ARG A 59 7.53 7.16 -0.39
N TYR A 60 6.43 7.86 -0.75
CA TYR A 60 5.99 9.05 -0.04
C TYR A 60 5.72 8.79 1.44
N GLU A 61 4.98 7.72 1.77
CA GLU A 61 4.67 7.39 3.17
C GLU A 61 5.93 7.03 3.98
N ILE A 62 6.87 6.31 3.37
CA ILE A 62 8.16 6.00 4.03
C ILE A 62 8.96 7.30 4.26
N ALA A 63 9.12 8.13 3.24
CA ALA A 63 9.87 9.39 3.35
C ALA A 63 9.24 10.31 4.41
N LYS A 64 7.91 10.42 4.43
CA LYS A 64 7.16 11.16 5.46
C LYS A 64 7.41 10.64 6.87
N ALA A 65 7.54 9.32 7.04
CA ALA A 65 7.86 8.72 8.34
C ALA A 65 9.33 8.94 8.75
N MET A 66 10.26 9.03 7.79
CA MET A 66 11.69 9.29 8.05
C MET A 66 11.99 10.76 8.36
N LEU A 67 11.22 11.70 7.79
CA LEU A 67 11.42 13.14 7.98
C LEU A 67 11.51 13.56 9.46
N PRO A 68 10.59 13.14 10.37
CA PRO A 68 10.72 13.43 11.79
C PRO A 68 11.99 12.87 12.44
N ALA A 69 12.44 11.67 12.05
CA ALA A 69 13.66 11.08 12.59
C ALA A 69 14.90 11.88 12.17
N ILE A 70 15.02 12.22 10.88
CA ILE A 70 16.09 13.08 10.35
C ILE A 70 16.07 14.47 11.01
N TYR A 71 14.87 14.95 11.33
CA TYR A 71 14.69 16.27 11.94
C TYR A 71 14.96 16.26 13.45
N MET A 72 14.63 15.20 14.18
CA MET A 72 14.77 15.15 15.64
C MET A 72 16.11 14.59 16.14
N ASP A 73 16.89 13.93 15.28
CA ASP A 73 18.25 13.45 15.60
C ASP A 73 19.27 14.62 15.80
N ASP A 74 20.55 14.29 15.96
CA ASP A 74 21.73 15.18 15.99
C ASP A 74 21.71 16.29 14.92
N GLY A 75 20.92 16.12 13.87
CA GLY A 75 20.60 17.14 12.87
C GLY A 75 20.14 18.47 13.46
N ASN A 76 19.48 18.53 14.63
CA ASN A 76 19.09 19.81 15.22
C ASN A 76 20.28 20.56 15.83
N ALA A 77 21.19 19.85 16.50
CA ALA A 77 22.43 20.42 17.04
C ALA A 77 23.41 20.82 15.92
N GLN A 78 23.52 20.00 14.87
CA GLN A 78 24.37 20.29 13.71
C GLN A 78 23.79 21.40 12.79
N ARG A 79 22.46 21.60 12.79
CA ARG A 79 21.81 22.74 12.11
C ARG A 79 22.04 24.07 12.81
N ALA A 80 22.14 24.04 14.14
CA ALA A 80 22.50 25.22 14.94
C ALA A 80 23.98 25.61 14.77
N ASP A 81 24.81 24.71 14.25
CA ASP A 81 26.21 24.99 13.92
C ASP A 81 26.32 25.73 12.57
N HIS A 82 26.70 27.00 12.64
CA HIS A 82 26.92 27.91 11.51
C HIS A 82 28.33 27.80 10.89
N SER A 83 29.14 26.84 11.33
CA SER A 83 30.43 26.56 10.71
C SER A 83 30.25 26.19 9.21
N PRO A 84 31.17 26.63 8.33
CA PRO A 84 31.13 26.26 6.91
C PRO A 84 31.16 24.73 6.79
N ILE A 85 30.18 24.19 6.06
CA ILE A 85 29.86 22.76 6.05
C ILE A 85 31.01 21.97 5.42
N ASN A 86 31.69 21.14 6.21
CA ASN A 86 32.42 19.98 5.70
C ASN A 86 31.43 18.81 5.57
N GLY A 87 30.79 18.68 4.40
CA GLY A 87 30.22 17.40 3.93
C GLY A 87 28.84 16.94 4.41
N PHE A 88 28.03 17.73 5.13
CA PHE A 88 26.71 17.30 5.60
C PHE A 88 25.54 18.10 5.01
N GLU A 89 24.76 17.49 4.11
CA GLU A 89 23.71 18.13 3.29
C GLU A 89 22.35 18.35 4.01
N TYR A 90 22.12 17.81 5.21
CA TYR A 90 20.82 17.85 5.90
C TYR A 90 20.59 19.11 6.77
N LYS A 91 21.39 20.17 6.61
CA LYS A 91 21.19 21.42 7.38
C LYS A 91 19.97 22.24 6.91
N THR A 92 19.39 21.92 5.77
CA THR A 92 18.24 22.63 5.19
C THR A 92 17.00 21.73 5.11
N PRO A 93 15.78 22.31 5.07
CA PRO A 93 14.57 21.54 4.79
C PRO A 93 14.65 20.74 3.49
N GLN A 94 15.25 21.32 2.44
CA GLN A 94 15.47 20.65 1.15
C GLN A 94 16.42 19.46 1.27
N GLY A 95 17.48 19.58 2.07
CA GLY A 95 18.39 18.48 2.37
C GLY A 95 17.70 17.33 3.12
N CYS A 96 16.91 17.67 4.15
CA CYS A 96 16.13 16.67 4.90
C CYS A 96 15.13 15.93 3.99
N ALA A 97 14.48 16.64 3.07
CA ALA A 97 13.55 16.02 2.12
C ALA A 97 14.26 15.07 1.16
N LYS A 98 15.42 15.45 0.62
CA LYS A 98 16.24 14.58 -0.25
C LYS A 98 16.69 13.31 0.47
N GLU A 99 17.17 13.44 1.69
CA GLU A 99 17.62 12.31 2.51
C GLU A 99 16.47 11.34 2.81
N ALA A 100 15.31 11.86 3.21
CA ALA A 100 14.12 11.06 3.50
C ALA A 100 13.68 10.24 2.27
N VAL A 101 13.75 10.84 1.08
CA VAL A 101 13.45 10.16 -0.18
C VAL A 101 14.51 9.10 -0.50
N SER A 102 15.79 9.39 -0.29
CA SER A 102 16.89 8.42 -0.51
C SER A 102 16.76 7.19 0.39
N LEU A 103 16.43 7.39 1.68
CA LEU A 103 16.16 6.30 2.61
C LEU A 103 14.92 5.48 2.19
N ALA A 104 13.88 6.14 1.69
CA ALA A 104 12.70 5.45 1.18
C ALA A 104 13.03 4.55 -0.03
N ASP A 105 13.84 5.04 -0.97
CA ASP A 105 14.30 4.27 -2.12
C ASP A 105 15.13 3.05 -1.69
N ALA A 106 16.06 3.23 -0.73
CA ALA A 106 16.86 2.14 -0.19
C ALA A 106 15.99 1.06 0.48
N LEU A 107 15.01 1.46 1.29
CA LEU A 107 14.09 0.51 1.95
C LEU A 107 13.26 -0.26 0.93
N ILE A 108 12.72 0.43 -0.10
CA ILE A 108 11.94 -0.21 -1.15
C ILE A 108 12.79 -1.27 -1.88
N ASN A 109 14.04 -0.94 -2.23
CA ASN A 109 14.94 -1.89 -2.88
C ASN A 109 15.17 -3.16 -2.03
N GLU A 110 15.34 -3.02 -0.71
CA GLU A 110 15.47 -4.17 0.20
C GLU A 110 14.17 -5.01 0.28
N LEU A 111 13.01 -4.36 0.31
CA LEU A 111 11.72 -5.06 0.34
C LEU A 111 11.45 -5.82 -0.97
N GLN A 112 11.82 -5.23 -2.11
CA GLN A 112 11.66 -5.86 -3.43
C GLN A 112 12.56 -7.08 -3.60
N LYS A 113 13.76 -7.10 -3.00
CA LYS A 113 14.62 -8.30 -2.98
C LYS A 113 13.94 -9.50 -2.32
N LYS A 114 13.22 -9.28 -1.21
CA LYS A 114 12.44 -10.35 -0.56
C LYS A 114 11.26 -10.83 -1.42
N GLY A 115 10.64 -9.95 -2.20
CA GLY A 115 9.60 -10.33 -3.17
C GLY A 115 10.12 -11.33 -4.21
N ALA A 116 11.28 -11.04 -4.81
CA ALA A 116 11.90 -11.91 -5.82
C ALA A 116 12.43 -13.25 -5.26
N SER A 117 12.72 -13.32 -3.96
CA SER A 117 13.18 -14.55 -3.30
C SER A 117 12.04 -15.53 -3.02
N ASN A 118 10.81 -15.04 -2.86
CA ASN A 118 9.62 -15.85 -2.58
C ASN A 118 8.93 -16.39 -3.84
N GLU A 119 9.33 -15.99 -5.04
CA GLU A 119 8.81 -16.53 -6.31
C GLU A 119 9.61 -17.75 -6.82
N ASN A 120 10.72 -18.10 -6.14
CA ASN A 120 11.62 -19.20 -6.53
C ASN A 120 11.62 -20.38 -5.52
N ASN A 121 10.58 -20.51 -4.68
CA ASN A 121 10.49 -21.58 -3.68
C ASN A 121 9.11 -22.25 -3.68
#